data_AF-A0A933TMF4-F1
#
_entry.id   AF-A0A933TMF4-F1
#
_cell.length_a   1.000
_cell.length_b   1.000
_cell.length_c   1.000
_cell.angle_alpha   90.00
_cell.angle_beta   90.00
_cell.angle_gamma   90.00
#
_symmetry.space_group_name_H-M   'P 1'
#
loop_
_entity.id
_entity.type
_entity.pdbx_description
1 polymer ?
#
loop_
_entity_poly.entity_id
_entity_poly.type
_entity_poly.pdbx_seq_one_letter_code
_entity_poly.pdbx_strand_id
1 'polypeptide(L)'
;MKRIKRRHGGDIMLIRVDPPLSDLAGEHVNRLIVAPHIAGDEMFPISRWPLHVYVVRTLAQNPEQLEFLDDAESAILDWGELYANEDAVKEVRPLD
;
A
#
# COMPACT_ATOMS: atom_id res chain seq x y z
N MET A 1 12.19 -2.96 3.28
CA MET A 1 11.31 -2.21 2.35
C MET A 1 11.89 -2.34 0.96
N LYS A 2 11.10 -2.79 -0.02
CA LYS A 2 11.53 -3.02 -1.41
C LYS A 2 10.60 -2.25 -2.36
N ARG A 3 11.16 -1.48 -3.27
CA ARG A 3 10.42 -0.85 -4.38
C ARG A 3 10.19 -1.90 -5.46
N ILE A 4 8.95 -2.02 -5.92
CA ILE A 4 8.53 -2.90 -7.02
C ILE A 4 7.90 -1.99 -8.07
N LYS A 5 8.19 -2.25 -9.35
CA LYS A 5 7.60 -1.47 -10.44
C LYS A 5 6.28 -2.09 -10.85
N ARG A 6 5.27 -1.30 -11.18
CA ARG A 6 4.09 -1.83 -11.87
C ARG A 6 4.36 -2.00 -13.36
N ARG A 7 3.63 -2.93 -13.95
CA ARG A 7 3.68 -3.19 -15.39
C ARG A 7 3.10 -2.04 -16.22
N HIS A 8 2.16 -1.28 -15.66
CA HIS A 8 1.45 -0.19 -16.36
C HIS A 8 1.77 1.21 -15.78
N GLY A 9 2.94 1.34 -15.14
CA GLY A 9 3.39 2.60 -14.54
C GLY A 9 3.06 2.71 -13.05
N GLY A 10 3.83 3.54 -12.36
CA GLY A 10 3.75 3.72 -10.91
C GLY A 10 4.67 2.77 -10.13
N ASP A 11 5.15 3.25 -8.99
CA ASP A 11 5.91 2.47 -8.03
C ASP A 11 5.00 1.99 -6.90
N ILE A 12 5.16 0.72 -6.55
CA ILE A 12 4.53 0.13 -5.37
C ILE A 12 5.61 -0.30 -4.38
N MET A 13 5.23 -0.46 -3.14
CA MET A 13 6.15 -0.68 -2.05
C MET A 13 5.80 -1.92 -1.27
N LEU A 14 6.72 -2.87 -1.23
CA LEU A 14 6.63 -3.99 -0.32
C LEU A 14 7.22 -3.58 1.03
N ILE A 15 6.37 -3.53 2.04
CA ILE A 15 6.72 -3.25 3.42
C ILE A 15 6.52 -4.50 4.29
N ARG A 16 7.31 -4.57 5.36
CA ARG A 16 7.08 -5.51 6.45
C ARG A 16 6.35 -4.74 7.55
N VAL A 17 5.33 -5.36 8.14
CA VAL A 17 4.54 -4.79 9.23
C VAL A 17 4.80 -5.58 10.50
N ASP A 18 4.98 -4.86 11.60
CA ASP A 18 5.23 -5.40 12.94
C ASP A 18 4.48 -4.51 13.96
N PRO A 19 3.51 -5.04 14.73
CA PRO A 19 3.08 -6.44 14.77
C PRO A 19 2.37 -6.87 13.46
N PRO A 20 2.36 -8.17 13.12
CA PRO A 20 1.60 -8.68 11.98
C PRO A 20 0.12 -8.30 12.09
N LEU A 21 -0.47 -7.85 10.97
CA LEU A 21 -1.90 -7.57 10.92
C LEU A 21 -2.67 -8.87 10.74
N SER A 22 -3.87 -8.97 11.32
CA SER A 22 -4.81 -10.03 10.96
C SER A 22 -5.62 -9.58 9.76
N ASP A 23 -5.68 -10.38 8.70
CA ASP A 23 -6.60 -10.11 7.59
C ASP A 23 -8.04 -10.46 7.99
N LEU A 24 -9.00 -10.17 7.09
CA LEU A 24 -10.42 -10.47 7.32
C LEU A 24 -10.72 -11.98 7.48
N ALA A 25 -9.80 -12.85 7.07
CA ALA A 25 -9.87 -14.30 7.24
C ALA A 25 -9.19 -14.79 8.53
N GLY A 26 -8.57 -13.88 9.30
CA GLY A 26 -7.84 -14.21 10.52
C GLY A 26 -6.40 -14.68 10.29
N GLU A 27 -5.88 -14.61 9.07
CA GLU A 27 -4.47 -14.93 8.78
C GLU A 27 -3.56 -13.77 9.20
N HIS A 28 -2.41 -14.11 9.79
CA HIS A 28 -1.40 -13.10 10.15
C HIS A 28 -0.57 -12.70 8.93
N VAL A 29 -0.75 -11.45 8.50
CA VAL A 29 -0.04 -10.82 7.39
C VAL A 29 1.06 -9.91 7.95
N ASN A 30 2.31 -10.32 7.75
CA ASN A 30 3.48 -9.53 8.15
C ASN A 30 4.09 -8.73 6.98
N ARG A 31 3.48 -8.79 5.80
CA ARG A 31 3.95 -8.12 4.57
C ARG A 31 2.80 -7.52 3.82
N LEU A 32 2.89 -6.23 3.55
CA LEU A 32 1.90 -5.51 2.77
C LEU A 32 2.56 -4.92 1.53
N ILE A 33 1.80 -4.91 0.45
CA ILE A 33 2.11 -4.06 -0.68
C ILE A 33 1.27 -2.80 -0.50
N VAL A 34 1.95 -1.66 -0.43
CA VAL A 34 1.34 -0.35 -0.43
C VAL A 34 1.44 0.19 -1.85
N ALA A 35 0.28 0.51 -2.42
CA ALA A 35 0.18 1.17 -3.71
C ALA A 35 -0.65 2.45 -3.53
N PRO A 36 -0.35 3.54 -4.27
CA PRO A 36 -1.16 4.75 -4.20
C PRO A 36 -2.60 4.45 -4.64
N HIS A 37 -2.79 3.67 -5.70
CA HIS A 37 -4.08 3.22 -6.21
C HIS A 37 -3.90 1.96 -7.08
N ILE A 38 -4.97 1.27 -7.51
CA ILE A 38 -4.91 0.36 -8.68
C ILE A 38 -4.71 1.16 -9.98
N ALA A 39 -5.18 2.41 -10.05
CA ALA A 39 -4.87 3.38 -11.11
C ALA A 39 -4.81 4.81 -10.53
N GLY A 40 -3.77 5.61 -10.80
CA GLY A 40 -3.65 6.98 -10.28
C GLY A 40 -2.22 7.45 -9.99
N ASP A 41 -2.10 8.51 -9.18
CA ASP A 41 -0.85 9.26 -8.90
C ASP A 41 0.29 8.39 -8.37
N GLU A 42 1.52 8.83 -8.61
CA GLU A 42 2.73 8.13 -8.16
C GLU A 42 2.95 8.30 -6.65
N MET A 43 3.40 7.22 -6.00
CA MET A 43 3.87 7.26 -4.62
C MET A 43 5.25 7.95 -4.50
N PHE A 44 5.98 8.09 -5.61
CA PHE A 44 7.30 8.70 -5.65
C PHE A 44 7.53 9.51 -6.93
N PRO A 45 7.63 10.84 -6.86
CA PRO A 45 7.42 11.69 -5.67
C PRO A 45 5.94 11.88 -5.35
N ILE A 46 5.59 12.02 -4.06
CA ILE A 46 4.23 12.35 -3.63
C ILE A 46 3.89 13.77 -4.09
N SER A 47 2.86 13.92 -4.93
CA SER A 47 2.45 15.20 -5.53
C SER A 47 1.34 15.93 -4.79
N ARG A 48 0.57 15.22 -3.94
CA ARG A 48 -0.57 15.76 -3.19
C ARG A 48 -0.83 15.03 -1.89
N TRP A 49 -1.38 15.74 -0.91
CA TRP A 49 -1.78 15.23 0.40
C TRP A 49 -3.26 15.54 0.68
N PRO A 50 -4.01 14.67 1.39
CA PRO A 50 -3.63 13.31 1.76
C PRO A 50 -3.46 12.41 0.53
N LEU A 51 -2.47 11.52 0.59
CA LEU A 51 -2.27 10.49 -0.43
C LEU A 51 -3.04 9.26 -0.01
N HIS A 52 -4.03 8.88 -0.81
CA HIS A 52 -4.72 7.62 -0.60
C HIS A 52 -3.76 6.48 -0.91
N VAL A 53 -3.80 5.44 -0.08
CA VAL A 53 -3.01 4.22 -0.27
C VAL A 53 -3.90 3.01 -0.07
N TYR A 54 -3.62 1.96 -0.84
CA TYR A 54 -4.33 0.70 -0.76
C TYR A 54 -3.37 -0.35 -0.24
N VAL A 55 -3.88 -1.13 0.70
CA VAL A 55 -3.24 -2.33 1.20
C VAL A 55 -3.68 -3.45 0.28
N VAL A 56 -2.74 -4.00 -0.49
CA VAL A 56 -3.04 -5.11 -1.39
C VAL A 56 -2.31 -6.38 -0.95
N ARG A 57 -3.02 -7.51 -1.01
CA ARG A 57 -2.46 -8.86 -0.94
C ARG A 57 -2.03 -9.27 -2.34
N THR A 58 -0.82 -9.80 -2.47
CA THR A 58 -0.41 -10.48 -3.70
C THR A 58 -0.95 -11.91 -3.72
N LEU A 59 -1.45 -12.34 -4.87
CA LEU A 59 -1.87 -13.72 -5.13
C LEU A 59 -0.73 -14.59 -5.66
N ALA A 60 0.46 -14.01 -5.88
CA ALA A 60 1.63 -14.74 -6.34
C ALA A 60 2.20 -15.64 -5.25
N GLN A 61 2.63 -16.84 -5.64
CA GLN A 61 3.20 -17.83 -4.71
C GLN A 61 4.54 -17.38 -4.10
N ASN A 62 5.33 -16.57 -4.81
CA ASN A 62 6.66 -16.11 -4.39
C ASN A 62 6.81 -14.58 -4.47
N PRO A 63 6.27 -13.82 -3.47
CA PRO A 63 6.27 -12.35 -3.48
C PRO A 63 7.65 -11.71 -3.59
N GLU A 64 8.65 -12.36 -3.02
CA GLU A 64 10.03 -11.86 -2.90
C GLU A 64 10.68 -11.64 -4.28
N GLN A 65 10.30 -12.49 -5.24
CA GLN A 65 10.85 -12.55 -6.59
C GLN A 65 10.06 -11.68 -7.58
N LEU A 66 8.96 -11.05 -7.16
CA LEU A 66 8.21 -10.15 -8.03
C LEU A 66 9.05 -8.91 -8.34
N GLU A 67 9.31 -8.73 -9.63
CA GLU A 67 9.82 -7.49 -10.21
C GLU A 67 8.67 -6.58 -10.67
N PHE A 68 7.55 -7.20 -11.08
CA PHE A 68 6.33 -6.55 -11.52
C PHE A 68 5.11 -7.20 -10.86
N LEU A 69 4.06 -6.41 -10.62
CA LEU A 69 2.76 -6.89 -10.15
C LEU A 69 1.69 -6.45 -11.17
N ASP A 70 0.90 -7.40 -11.65
CA ASP A 70 -0.30 -7.14 -12.45
C ASP A 70 -1.53 -6.93 -11.53
N ASP A 71 -2.53 -6.19 -11.99
CA ASP A 71 -3.74 -5.90 -11.22
C ASP A 71 -4.51 -7.20 -10.95
N ALA A 72 -4.52 -8.13 -11.91
CA ALA A 72 -5.13 -9.46 -11.76
C ALA A 72 -4.40 -10.37 -10.74
N GLU A 73 -3.16 -10.03 -10.36
CA GLU A 73 -2.34 -10.79 -9.41
C GLU A 73 -2.41 -10.22 -7.99
N SER A 74 -3.36 -9.31 -7.74
CA SER A 74 -3.51 -8.63 -6.46
C SER A 74 -4.97 -8.46 -6.06
N ALA A 75 -5.22 -8.43 -4.76
CA ALA A 75 -6.53 -8.14 -4.19
C ALA A 75 -6.40 -7.04 -3.13
N ILE A 76 -7.30 -6.04 -3.18
CA ILE A 76 -7.37 -5.01 -2.14
C ILE A 76 -7.89 -5.65 -0.85
N LEU A 77 -7.15 -5.49 0.23
CA LEU A 77 -7.55 -5.86 1.58
C LEU A 77 -8.15 -4.67 2.32
N ASP A 78 -7.52 -3.50 2.19
CA ASP A 78 -7.90 -2.28 2.92
C ASP A 78 -7.38 -1.04 2.19
N TRP A 79 -7.72 0.14 2.69
CA TRP A 79 -7.20 1.42 2.23
C TRP A 79 -6.98 2.38 3.40
N GLY A 80 -6.16 3.40 3.17
CA GLY A 80 -5.90 4.45 4.15
C GLY A 80 -5.41 5.73 3.48
N GLU A 81 -5.08 6.70 4.31
CA GLU A 81 -4.56 7.99 3.88
C GLU A 81 -3.19 8.19 4.53
N LEU A 82 -2.19 8.52 3.71
CA LEU A 82 -0.92 9.05 4.18
C LEU A 82 -1.03 10.57 4.24
N TYR A 83 -0.42 11.13 5.27
CA TYR A 83 -0.27 12.57 5.48
C TYR A 83 1.21 12.93 5.59
N ALA A 84 1.55 14.18 5.32
CA ALA A 84 2.94 14.64 5.37
C ALA A 84 3.57 14.48 6.77
N ASN A 85 2.75 14.59 7.82
CA ASN A 85 3.11 14.43 9.22
C ASN A 85 1.85 14.23 10.08
N GLU A 86 2.03 14.00 11.38
CA GLU A 86 0.93 13.80 12.34
C GLU A 86 0.04 15.04 12.53
N ASP A 87 0.60 16.25 12.43
CA ASP A 87 -0.17 17.47 12.62
C ASP A 87 -1.16 17.69 11.47
N ALA A 88 -0.76 17.34 10.24
CA ALA A 88 -1.65 17.34 9.08
C ALA A 88 -2.84 16.36 9.23
N VAL A 89 -2.70 15.29 10.04
CA VAL A 89 -3.82 14.39 10.34
C VAL A 89 -4.88 15.10 11.19
N LYS A 90 -4.44 15.86 12.20
CA LYS A 90 -5.31 16.55 13.16
C LYS A 90 -6.10 17.70 12.52
N GLU A 91 -5.54 18.35 11.50
CA GLU A 91 -6.22 19.41 10.75
C GLU A 91 -7.38 18.87 9.89
N VAL A 92 -7.27 17.63 9.41
CA VAL A 92 -8.26 17.01 8.50
C VAL A 92 -9.27 16.15 9.25
N ARG A 93 -8.85 15.51 10.34
CA ARG A 93 -9.71 14.75 11.25
C ARG A 93 -9.49 15.27 12.67
N PRO A 94 -10.24 16.30 13.12
CA PRO A 94 -10.29 16.59 14.54
C PRO A 94 -10.82 15.33 15.23
N LEU A 95 -9.96 14.69 16.03
CA LEU A 95 -10.35 13.54 16.83
C LEU A 95 -11.44 14.02 17.80
N ASP A 96 -12.64 13.46 17.69
CA ASP A 96 -13.75 13.63 18.65
C ASP A 96 -13.38 13.06 20.04
#